data_AF-A0A5K1K732-F1
#
_entry.id   AF-A0A5K1K732-F1
#
_cell.length_a   1.000
_cell.length_b   1.000
_cell.length_c   1.000
_cell.angle_alpha   90.00
_cell.angle_beta   90.00
_cell.angle_gamma   90.00
#
_symmetry.space_group_name_H-M   'P 1'
#
loop_
_entity.id
_entity.type
_entity.pdbx_description
1 polymer ?
#
loop_
_entity_poly.entity_id
_entity_poly.type
_entity_poly.pdbx_seq_one_letter_code
_entity_poly.pdbx_strand_id
1 'polypeptide(L)'
;VALTLRHTPHSQTAIAIALPTIVGELHGTDFVWAGSAYAIASTAVLPFIGNLASAFGRKPVLLGFIVTFAVGSAISGAAQSMNMLIAGRTVQGFGGGGCIAITEIIYADLVPLPERGKYQGIQATVWALACAIGPPIGGALADRGAWRWLFFLNIPL
;
A
#
# COMPACT_ATOMS: atom_id res chain seq x y z
N VAL A 1 -10.23 11.43 -17.63
CA VAL A 1 -8.81 11.75 -17.36
C VAL A 1 -8.60 12.53 -16.04
N ALA A 2 -9.62 13.20 -15.46
CA ALA A 2 -9.51 13.87 -14.15
C ALA A 2 -10.17 13.13 -12.96
N LEU A 3 -10.76 11.94 -13.19
CA LEU A 3 -11.57 11.21 -12.19
C LEU A 3 -10.97 9.88 -11.71
N THR A 4 -9.88 9.41 -12.31
CA THR A 4 -9.26 8.11 -12.03
C THR A 4 -8.03 8.16 -11.11
N LEU A 5 -7.66 9.33 -10.59
CA LEU A 5 -6.46 9.52 -9.74
C LEU A 5 -6.76 9.68 -8.23
N ARG A 6 -7.98 9.40 -7.78
CA ARG A 6 -8.45 9.68 -6.39
C ARG A 6 -8.30 8.54 -5.37
N HIS A 7 -7.75 7.36 -5.69
CA HIS A 7 -7.95 6.16 -4.85
C HIS A 7 -6.72 5.41 -4.33
N THR A 8 -5.53 6.01 -4.29
CA THR A 8 -4.34 5.35 -3.73
C THR A 8 -3.69 6.28 -2.70
N PRO A 9 -4.05 6.21 -1.39
CA PRO A 9 -3.30 5.36 -0.43
C PRO A 9 -4.10 4.95 0.85
N HIS A 10 -5.28 4.35 0.72
CA HIS A 10 -6.23 4.14 1.84
C HIS A 10 -5.98 2.92 2.77
N SER A 11 -4.89 2.16 2.59
CA SER A 11 -4.80 0.78 3.11
C SER A 11 -4.17 0.63 4.50
N GLN A 12 -3.20 1.45 4.92
CA GLN A 12 -2.45 1.16 6.16
C GLN A 12 -3.21 1.49 7.45
N THR A 13 -3.83 2.66 7.54
CA THR A 13 -4.53 3.11 8.77
C THR A 13 -5.87 2.44 8.97
N ALA A 14 -6.57 2.08 7.89
CA ALA A 14 -7.84 1.38 7.95
C ALA A 14 -7.72 -0.04 8.53
N ILE A 15 -6.62 -0.73 8.27
CA ILE A 15 -6.43 -2.12 8.69
C ILE A 15 -6.06 -2.22 10.17
N ALA A 16 -5.38 -1.21 10.74
CA ALA A 16 -5.12 -1.14 12.18
C ALA A 16 -6.41 -1.14 13.02
N ILE A 17 -7.54 -0.69 12.46
CA ILE A 17 -8.84 -0.61 13.14
C ILE A 17 -9.68 -1.86 12.89
N ALA A 18 -9.55 -2.48 11.72
CA ALA A 18 -10.20 -3.75 11.40
C ALA A 18 -9.50 -4.98 12.02
N LEU A 19 -8.30 -4.79 12.58
CA LEU A 19 -7.47 -5.85 13.16
C LEU A 19 -8.21 -6.76 14.18
N PRO A 20 -8.98 -6.23 15.15
CA PRO A 20 -9.69 -7.06 16.12
C PRO A 20 -10.78 -7.92 15.48
N THR A 21 -11.49 -7.38 14.47
CA THR A 21 -12.54 -8.08 13.72
C THR A 21 -11.97 -9.19 12.85
N ILE A 22 -10.82 -8.95 12.20
CA ILE A 22 -10.09 -9.93 11.39
C ILE A 22 -9.59 -11.09 12.28
N VAL A 23 -9.07 -10.79 13.48
CA VAL A 23 -8.65 -11.83 14.44
C VAL A 23 -9.83 -12.65 14.95
N GLY A 24 -10.98 -11.99 15.18
CA GLY A 24 -12.22 -12.67 15.56
C GLY A 24 -12.75 -13.61 14.49
N GLU A 25 -12.67 -13.25 13.20
CA GLU A 25 -13.17 -14.08 12.09
C GLU A 25 -12.18 -15.16 11.62
N LEU A 26 -10.86 -14.91 11.69
CA LEU A 26 -9.85 -15.83 11.16
C LEU A 26 -9.19 -16.72 12.23
N HIS A 27 -9.54 -16.56 13.51
CA HIS A 27 -9.11 -17.42 14.63
C HIS A 27 -7.57 -17.65 14.72
N GLY A 28 -6.76 -16.73 14.18
CA GLY A 28 -5.30 -16.85 14.14
C GLY A 28 -4.60 -15.91 15.11
N THR A 29 -3.68 -16.43 15.93
CA THR A 29 -2.88 -15.66 16.91
C THR A 29 -1.82 -14.75 16.27
N ASP A 30 -1.50 -14.95 14.98
CA ASP A 30 -0.39 -14.30 14.28
C ASP A 30 -0.73 -12.94 13.65
N PHE A 31 -1.68 -12.20 14.21
CA PHE A 31 -2.16 -10.93 13.65
C PHE A 31 -1.09 -9.84 13.56
N VAL A 32 -0.10 -9.88 14.47
CA VAL A 32 1.05 -8.97 14.46
C VAL A 32 1.83 -9.12 13.15
N TRP A 33 1.91 -10.34 12.61
CA TRP A 33 2.61 -10.62 11.36
C TRP A 33 1.93 -10.02 10.13
N ALA A 34 0.61 -9.78 10.15
CA ALA A 34 -0.07 -9.16 9.02
C ALA A 34 0.41 -7.72 8.76
N GLY A 35 0.73 -6.97 9.81
CA GLY A 35 1.34 -5.64 9.70
C GLY A 35 2.85 -5.71 9.48
N SER A 36 3.55 -6.53 10.25
CA SER A 36 5.01 -6.66 10.18
C SER A 36 5.50 -7.21 8.84
N ALA A 37 4.81 -8.20 8.25
CA ALA A 37 5.20 -8.77 6.96
C ALA A 37 5.12 -7.74 5.82
N TYR A 38 4.12 -6.85 5.85
CA TYR A 38 4.04 -5.73 4.91
C TYR A 38 5.24 -4.79 5.09
N ALA A 39 5.52 -4.39 6.34
CA ALA A 39 6.61 -3.46 6.63
C ALA A 39 7.97 -4.03 6.20
N ILE A 40 8.26 -5.30 6.55
CA ILE A 40 9.50 -6.00 6.19
C ILE A 40 9.64 -6.12 4.66
N ALA A 41 8.58 -6.49 3.96
CA ALA A 41 8.63 -6.59 2.50
C ALA A 41 8.84 -5.22 1.84
N SER A 42 8.21 -4.17 2.38
CA SER A 42 8.34 -2.81 1.87
C SER A 42 9.72 -2.20 2.06
N THR A 43 10.46 -2.61 3.10
CA THR A 43 11.85 -2.18 3.33
C THR A 43 12.84 -3.03 2.56
N ALA A 44 12.57 -4.34 2.42
CA ALA A 44 13.43 -5.27 1.69
C ALA A 44 13.55 -4.94 0.19
N VAL A 45 12.52 -4.31 -0.41
CA VAL A 45 12.52 -3.99 -1.84
C VAL A 45 13.35 -2.74 -2.19
N LEU A 46 13.59 -1.84 -1.22
CA LEU A 46 14.33 -0.58 -1.41
C LEU A 46 15.67 -0.71 -2.16
N PRO A 47 16.59 -1.63 -1.79
CA PRO A 47 17.88 -1.76 -2.48
C PRO A 47 17.75 -2.22 -3.94
N PHE A 48 16.66 -2.92 -4.29
CA PHE A 48 16.47 -3.43 -5.65
C PHE A 48 16.02 -2.33 -6.63
N ILE A 49 15.28 -1.34 -6.15
CA ILE A 49 14.61 -0.34 -6.99
C ILE A 49 15.62 0.51 -7.76
N GLY A 50 16.73 0.91 -7.14
CA GLY A 50 17.75 1.75 -7.79
C GLY A 50 18.36 1.07 -9.02
N ASN A 51 18.66 -0.24 -8.90
CA ASN A 51 19.21 -1.02 -10.01
C ASN A 51 18.14 -1.30 -11.08
N LEU A 52 16.92 -1.66 -10.67
CA LEU A 52 15.79 -1.89 -11.58
C LEU A 52 15.44 -0.64 -12.39
N ALA A 53 15.36 0.53 -11.74
CA ALA A 53 15.05 1.80 -12.38
C ALA A 53 16.10 2.23 -13.42
N SER A 54 17.37 1.93 -13.13
CA SER A 54 18.49 2.25 -14.01
C SER A 54 18.57 1.29 -15.20
N ALA A 55 18.27 0.00 -15.00
CA ALA A 55 18.37 -1.03 -16.04
C ALA A 55 17.16 -1.06 -17.00
N PHE A 56 15.94 -0.97 -16.47
CA PHE A 56 14.70 -1.13 -17.25
C PHE A 56 13.98 0.19 -17.53
N GLY A 57 14.42 1.29 -16.91
CA GLY A 57 13.77 2.59 -16.97
C GLY A 57 12.62 2.74 -15.96
N ARG A 58 12.30 3.99 -15.62
CA ARG A 58 11.39 4.31 -14.51
C ARG A 58 9.94 3.83 -14.72
N LYS A 59 9.40 3.97 -15.94
CA LYS A 59 7.99 3.66 -16.27
C LYS A 59 7.61 2.17 -16.17
N PRO A 60 8.33 1.22 -16.79
CA PRO A 60 7.98 -0.20 -16.68
C PRO A 60 8.18 -0.75 -15.26
N VAL A 61 9.17 -0.23 -14.52
CA VAL A 61 9.41 -0.60 -13.12
C VAL A 61 8.25 -0.17 -12.23
N LEU A 62 7.77 1.08 -12.40
CA LEU A 62 6.57 1.56 -11.70
C LEU A 62 5.34 0.69 -12.00
N LEU A 63 5.10 0.35 -13.28
CA LEU A 63 3.97 -0.50 -13.65
C LEU A 63 4.08 -1.92 -13.05
N GLY A 64 5.29 -2.49 -13.02
CA GLY A 64 5.52 -3.81 -12.40
C GLY A 64 5.19 -3.84 -10.91
N PHE A 65 5.56 -2.79 -10.17
CA PHE A 65 5.21 -2.67 -8.76
C PHE A 65 3.71 -2.43 -8.53
N ILE A 66 3.05 -1.65 -9.39
CA ILE A 66 1.59 -1.46 -9.34
C ILE A 66 0.85 -2.78 -9.55
N VAL A 67 1.27 -3.58 -10.53
CA VAL A 67 0.67 -4.91 -10.78
C VAL A 67 0.90 -5.83 -9.58
N THR A 68 2.11 -5.87 -9.04
CA THR A 68 2.41 -6.67 -7.84
C THR A 68 1.55 -6.24 -6.64
N PHE A 69 1.35 -4.94 -6.46
CA PHE A 69 0.49 -4.39 -5.41
C PHE A 69 -0.98 -4.78 -5.60
N ALA A 70 -1.48 -4.73 -6.84
CA ALA A 70 -2.84 -5.15 -7.16
C ALA A 70 -3.05 -6.65 -6.90
N VAL A 71 -2.09 -7.49 -7.28
CA VAL A 71 -2.12 -8.94 -7.01
C VAL A 71 -2.11 -9.22 -5.50
N GLY A 72 -1.23 -8.57 -4.74
CA GLY A 72 -1.19 -8.71 -3.28
C GLY A 72 -2.48 -8.26 -2.60
N SER A 73 -3.12 -7.22 -3.14
CA SER A 73 -4.43 -6.73 -2.67
C SER A 73 -5.55 -7.72 -2.98
N ALA A 74 -5.56 -8.33 -4.17
CA ALA A 74 -6.54 -9.35 -4.54
C ALA A 74 -6.41 -10.60 -3.64
N ILE A 75 -5.18 -11.06 -3.37
CA ILE A 75 -4.91 -12.20 -2.48
C ILE A 75 -5.39 -11.88 -1.05
N SER A 76 -5.11 -10.68 -0.56
CA SER A 76 -5.51 -10.25 0.79
C SER A 76 -7.04 -10.11 0.91
N GLY A 77 -7.72 -9.63 -0.13
CA GLY A 77 -9.19 -9.56 -0.18
C GLY A 77 -9.87 -10.92 -0.34
N ALA A 78 -9.17 -11.91 -0.91
CA ALA A 78 -9.61 -13.29 -1.05
C ALA A 78 -9.25 -14.18 0.16
N ALA A 79 -8.48 -13.68 1.12
CA ALA A 79 -7.91 -14.48 2.21
C ALA A 79 -8.97 -15.21 3.05
N GLN A 80 -8.81 -16.53 3.21
CA GLN A 80 -9.65 -17.38 4.07
C GLN A 80 -8.91 -17.89 5.32
N SER A 81 -7.61 -17.61 5.43
CA SER A 81 -6.77 -17.97 6.58
C SER A 81 -5.77 -16.87 6.89
N MET A 82 -5.30 -16.79 8.15
CA MET A 82 -4.33 -15.78 8.58
C MET A 82 -3.02 -15.88 7.78
N ASN A 83 -2.56 -17.10 7.49
CA ASN A 83 -1.36 -17.33 6.67
C ASN A 83 -1.51 -16.82 5.23
N MET A 84 -2.70 -16.98 4.64
CA MET A 84 -2.98 -16.45 3.30
C MET A 84 -3.01 -14.91 3.30
N LEU A 85 -3.54 -14.31 4.37
CA LEU A 85 -3.51 -12.87 4.57
C LEU A 85 -2.07 -12.37 4.72
N ILE A 86 -1.24 -13.02 5.54
CA ILE A 86 0.17 -12.68 5.73
C ILE A 86 0.93 -12.77 4.40
N ALA A 87 0.76 -13.85 3.64
CA ALA A 87 1.37 -14.01 2.32
C ALA A 87 0.94 -12.90 1.34
N GLY A 88 -0.37 -12.57 1.31
CA GLY A 88 -0.89 -11.45 0.53
C GLY A 88 -0.28 -10.11 0.94
N ARG A 89 -0.08 -9.89 2.25
CA ARG A 89 0.55 -8.70 2.80
C ARG A 89 2.03 -8.58 2.47
N THR A 90 2.76 -9.68 2.41
CA THR A 90 4.16 -9.70 1.95
C THR A 90 4.24 -9.26 0.49
N VAL A 91 3.41 -9.82 -0.39
CA VAL A 91 3.37 -9.45 -1.82
C VAL A 91 2.93 -7.99 -1.99
N GLN A 92 1.90 -7.58 -1.25
CA GLN A 92 1.41 -6.20 -1.28
C GLN A 92 2.48 -5.22 -0.76
N GLY A 93 3.22 -5.55 0.30
CA GLY A 93 4.29 -4.73 0.84
C GLY A 93 5.46 -4.56 -0.14
N PHE A 94 5.81 -5.62 -0.87
CA PHE A 94 6.81 -5.57 -1.91
C PHE A 94 6.41 -4.61 -3.05
N GLY A 95 5.16 -4.70 -3.53
CA GLY A 95 4.63 -3.77 -4.53
C GLY A 95 4.52 -2.33 -4.01
N GLY A 96 4.01 -2.16 -2.78
CA GLY A 96 3.73 -0.85 -2.18
C GLY A 96 5.00 -0.06 -1.86
N GLY A 97 5.99 -0.70 -1.24
CA GLY A 97 7.30 -0.09 -0.98
C GLY A 97 8.03 0.26 -2.28
N GLY A 98 7.94 -0.63 -3.27
CA GLY A 98 8.45 -0.43 -4.63
C GLY A 98 7.89 0.82 -5.30
N CYS A 99 6.56 0.95 -5.28
CA CYS A 99 5.84 2.11 -5.83
C CYS A 99 6.23 3.43 -5.16
N ILE A 100 6.34 3.45 -3.83
CA ILE A 100 6.71 4.67 -3.10
C ILE A 100 8.12 5.11 -3.49
N ALA A 101 9.09 4.21 -3.41
CA ALA A 101 10.48 4.57 -3.66
C ALA A 101 10.77 4.88 -5.14
N ILE A 102 10.16 4.19 -6.11
CA ILE A 102 10.32 4.59 -7.53
C ILE A 102 9.68 5.96 -7.81
N THR A 103 8.58 6.29 -7.13
CA THR A 103 7.93 7.60 -7.24
C THR A 103 8.82 8.70 -6.66
N GLU A 104 9.50 8.45 -5.54
CA GLU A 104 10.49 9.36 -4.97
C GLU A 104 11.69 9.58 -5.89
N ILE A 105 12.19 8.53 -6.55
CA ILE A 105 13.25 8.65 -7.56
C ILE A 105 12.78 9.51 -8.74
N ILE A 106 11.56 9.29 -9.25
CA ILE A 106 11.00 10.09 -10.34
C ILE A 106 10.86 11.56 -9.92
N TYR A 107 10.41 11.83 -8.69
CA TYR A 107 10.35 13.19 -8.16
C TYR A 107 11.73 13.84 -8.06
N ALA A 108 12.74 13.10 -7.59
CA ALA A 108 14.10 13.60 -7.51
C ALA A 108 14.68 13.92 -8.91
N ASP A 109 14.34 13.12 -9.91
CA ASP A 109 14.77 13.30 -11.30
C ASP A 109 14.05 14.47 -12.00
N LEU A 110 12.76 14.70 -11.73
CA LEU A 110 11.97 15.77 -12.38
C LEU A 110 12.07 17.14 -11.70
N VAL A 111 12.23 17.19 -10.36
CA VAL A 111 12.06 18.42 -9.59
C VAL A 111 13.43 19.05 -9.25
N PRO A 112 13.68 20.31 -9.66
CA PRO A 112 14.87 21.07 -9.28
C PRO A 112 14.99 21.21 -7.74
N LEU A 113 16.22 21.14 -7.23
CA LEU A 113 16.55 21.23 -5.78
C LEU A 113 15.77 22.30 -4.98
N PRO A 114 15.59 23.55 -5.48
CA PRO A 114 14.88 24.60 -4.74
C PRO A 114 13.38 24.34 -4.55
N GLU A 115 12.74 23.59 -5.46
CA GLU A 115 11.30 23.34 -5.42
C GLU A 115 10.94 22.03 -4.71
N ARG A 116 11.93 21.15 -4.46
CA ARG A 116 11.71 19.85 -3.82
C ARG A 116 10.99 19.95 -2.48
N GLY A 117 11.28 20.97 -1.68
CA GLY A 117 10.59 21.19 -0.41
C GLY A 117 9.08 21.44 -0.57
N LYS A 118 8.67 22.14 -1.64
CA LYS A 118 7.24 22.40 -1.92
C LYS A 118 6.53 21.11 -2.35
N TYR A 119 7.15 20.32 -3.23
CA TYR A 119 6.56 19.05 -3.67
C TYR A 119 6.50 18.01 -2.55
N GLN A 120 7.55 17.93 -1.71
CA GLN A 120 7.52 17.08 -0.51
C GLN A 120 6.47 17.55 0.50
N GLY A 121 6.26 18.87 0.65
CA GLY A 121 5.17 19.41 1.47
C GLY A 121 3.79 19.04 0.95
N ILE A 122 3.56 19.10 -0.37
CA ILE A 122 2.30 18.65 -1.00
C ILE A 122 2.11 17.15 -0.76
N GLN A 123 3.14 16.33 -0.98
CA GLN A 123 3.09 14.89 -0.74
C GLN A 123 2.78 14.56 0.72
N ALA A 124 3.44 15.24 1.66
CA ALA A 124 3.19 15.09 3.10
C ALA A 124 1.75 15.49 3.48
N THR A 125 1.21 16.55 2.87
CA THR A 125 -0.18 17.00 3.10
C THR A 125 -1.19 15.98 2.59
N VAL A 126 -0.97 15.43 1.40
CA VAL A 126 -1.80 14.35 0.84
C VAL A 126 -1.75 13.11 1.74
N TRP A 127 -0.56 12.78 2.24
CA TRP A 127 -0.38 11.65 3.16
C TRP A 127 -1.08 11.87 4.50
N ALA A 128 -0.99 13.07 5.07
CA ALA A 128 -1.67 13.44 6.31
C ALA A 128 -3.20 13.39 6.15
N LEU A 129 -3.74 13.90 5.04
CA LEU A 129 -5.17 13.80 4.72
C LEU A 129 -5.61 12.34 4.57
N ALA A 130 -4.79 11.50 3.90
CA ALA A 130 -5.09 10.08 3.77
C ALA A 130 -5.09 9.37 5.13
N CYS A 131 -4.15 9.71 6.03
CA CYS A 131 -4.10 9.18 7.39
C CYS A 131 -5.30 9.61 8.24
N ALA A 132 -5.88 10.79 8.00
CA ALA A 132 -7.09 11.24 8.69
C ALA A 132 -8.37 10.55 8.16
N ILE A 133 -8.42 10.25 6.87
CA ILE A 133 -9.58 9.65 6.19
C ILE A 133 -9.61 8.12 6.30
N GLY A 134 -8.44 7.48 6.44
CA GLY A 134 -8.34 6.02 6.55
C GLY A 134 -9.07 5.42 7.76
N PRO A 135 -8.94 6.00 8.97
CA PRO A 135 -9.59 5.47 10.17
C PRO A 135 -11.13 5.43 10.10
N PRO A 136 -11.84 6.51 9.71
CA PRO A 136 -13.29 6.48 9.59
C PRO A 136 -13.80 5.45 8.57
N ILE A 137 -13.13 5.31 7.42
CA ILE A 137 -13.51 4.35 6.38
C ILE A 137 -13.23 2.92 6.85
N GLY A 138 -12.06 2.69 7.46
CA GLY A 138 -11.68 1.39 8.03
C GLY A 138 -12.65 0.91 9.10
N GLY A 139 -13.02 1.80 10.04
CA GLY A 139 -14.01 1.52 11.07
C GLY A 139 -15.39 1.21 10.50
N ALA A 140 -15.90 2.05 9.59
CA ALA A 140 -17.22 1.85 8.99
C ALA A 140 -17.34 0.56 8.17
N LEU A 141 -16.25 0.10 7.52
CA LEU A 141 -16.23 -1.18 6.81
C LEU A 141 -16.04 -2.37 7.77
N ALA A 142 -15.27 -2.21 8.85
CA ALA A 142 -15.08 -3.23 9.87
C ALA A 142 -16.38 -3.52 10.63
N ASP A 143 -17.14 -2.49 10.99
CA ASP A 143 -18.42 -2.61 11.70
C ASP A 143 -19.49 -3.37 10.89
N ARG A 144 -19.36 -3.40 9.56
CA ARG A 144 -20.28 -4.11 8.65
C ARG A 144 -19.79 -5.52 8.26
N GLY A 145 -18.69 -6.01 8.84
CA GLY A 145 -18.08 -7.28 8.44
C GLY A 145 -17.51 -7.28 7.01
N ALA A 146 -17.36 -6.10 6.39
CA ALA A 146 -16.96 -5.93 5.00
C ALA A 146 -15.47 -5.60 4.85
N TRP A 147 -14.62 -6.03 5.79
CA TRP A 147 -13.18 -5.71 5.84
C TRP A 147 -12.43 -6.13 4.57
N ARG A 148 -12.92 -7.14 3.85
CA ARG A 148 -12.36 -7.61 2.56
C ARG A 148 -12.37 -6.50 1.50
N TRP A 149 -13.37 -5.60 1.53
CA TRP A 149 -13.48 -4.48 0.59
C TRP A 149 -12.40 -3.42 0.77
N LEU A 150 -11.75 -3.34 1.94
CA LEU A 150 -10.60 -2.45 2.15
C LEU A 150 -9.42 -2.82 1.22
N PHE A 151 -9.29 -4.10 0.87
CA PHE A 151 -8.28 -4.59 -0.05
C PHE A 151 -8.70 -4.42 -1.52
N PHE A 152 -9.97 -4.62 -1.85
CA PHE A 152 -10.48 -4.38 -3.22
C PHE A 152 -10.46 -2.90 -3.60
N LEU A 153 -10.73 -1.98 -2.68
CA LEU A 153 -10.62 -0.53 -2.89
C LEU A 153 -9.19 -0.08 -3.22
N ASN A 154 -8.19 -0.90 -2.94
CA ASN A 154 -6.78 -0.62 -3.26
C ASN A 154 -6.38 -1.01 -4.68
N ILE A 155 -7.21 -1.77 -5.40
CA ILE A 155 -6.91 -2.18 -6.77
C ILE A 155 -7.32 -1.01 -7.69
N PRO A 156 -6.38 -0.38 -8.41
CA PRO A 156 -6.75 0.62 -9.40
C PRO A 156 -7.52 -0.08 -10.54
N LEU A 157 -8.80 0.27 -10.69
CA LEU A 157 -9.63 -0.08 -11.86
C LEU A 157 -9.24 0.74 -13.08
#